data_AF-A0ABD0RUH9-F1
#
_entry.id   AF-A0ABD0RUH9-F1
#
_cell.length_a   1.000
_cell.length_b   1.000
_cell.length_c   1.000
_cell.angle_alpha   90.00
_cell.angle_beta   90.00
_cell.angle_gamma   90.00
#
_symmetry.space_group_name_H-M   'P 1'
#
loop_
_entity.id
_entity.type
_entity.pdbx_description
1 polymer ?
#
loop_
_entity_poly.entity_id
_entity_poly.type
_entity_poly.pdbx_seq_one_letter_code
_entity_poly.pdbx_strand_id
1 'polypeptide(L)' 'METLDNLTPKQVAGLMTDNLPGLPEKENIINRVFDHLLVSPVERRLPDVLQNLLLISQM' A
#
# COMPACT_ATOMS: atom_id res chain seq x y z
N MET A 1 -7.76 -3.44 -10.20
CA MET A 1 -8.15 -3.64 -8.79
C MET A 1 -7.86 -5.05 -8.32
N GLU A 2 -8.00 -6.09 -9.17
CA GLU A 2 -7.59 -7.48 -8.83
C GLU A 2 -6.11 -7.68 -8.44
N THR A 3 -5.20 -6.77 -8.80
CA THR A 3 -3.78 -6.95 -8.50
C THR A 3 -3.40 -6.60 -7.07
N LEU A 4 -4.11 -5.68 -6.40
CA LEU A 4 -3.80 -5.27 -5.02
C LEU A 4 -4.27 -6.32 -4.01
N ASP A 5 -5.41 -6.96 -4.26
CA ASP A 5 -5.94 -8.04 -3.42
C ASP A 5 -5.00 -9.26 -3.36
N ASN A 6 -4.11 -9.42 -4.34
CA ASN A 6 -3.12 -10.48 -4.40
C ASN A 6 -1.80 -10.17 -3.67
N LEU A 7 -1.62 -8.92 -3.20
CA LEU A 7 -0.40 -8.51 -2.52
C LEU A 7 -0.50 -8.72 -1.02
N THR A 8 0.62 -9.07 -0.41
CA THR A 8 0.74 -9.04 1.05
C THR A 8 0.73 -7.60 1.56
N PRO A 9 0.31 -7.34 2.81
CA PRO A 9 0.35 -5.98 3.38
C PRO A 9 1.73 -5.32 3.31
N LYS A 10 2.81 -6.11 3.45
CA LYS A 10 4.18 -5.64 3.31
C LYS A 10 4.47 -5.14 1.89
N GLN A 11 4.03 -5.87 0.87
CA GLN A 11 4.20 -5.46 -0.53
C GLN A 11 3.37 -4.21 -0.85
N VAL A 12 2.14 -4.12 -0.32
CA VAL A 12 1.30 -2.91 -0.46
C VAL A 12 1.98 -1.69 0.19
N ALA A 13 2.54 -1.86 1.39
CA ALA A 13 3.34 -0.81 2.03
C ALA A 13 4.55 -0.41 1.19
N GLY A 14 5.26 -1.40 0.63
CA GLY A 14 6.39 -1.20 -0.29
C GLY A 14 6.03 -0.37 -1.52
N LEU A 15 4.85 -0.57 -2.13
CA LEU A 15 4.41 0.24 -3.27
C LEU A 15 4.35 1.74 -2.96
N MET A 16 4.04 2.11 -1.71
CA MET A 16 3.95 3.51 -1.28
C MET A 16 5.31 4.11 -0.94
N THR A 17 6.34 3.29 -0.69
CA THR A 17 7.66 3.72 -0.21
C THR A 17 8.74 3.60 -1.30
N ASP A 18 8.66 2.57 -2.13
CA ASP A 18 9.71 2.21 -3.07
C ASP A 18 9.66 3.08 -4.33
N ASN A 19 10.83 3.47 -4.84
CA ASN A 19 10.94 4.15 -6.13
C ASN A 19 11.14 3.09 -7.23
N LEU A 20 10.04 2.50 -7.69
CA LEU A 20 10.06 1.46 -8.72
C LEU A 20 9.97 2.08 -10.12
N PRO A 21 10.80 1.65 -11.08
CA PRO A 21 10.74 2.15 -12.44
C PRO A 21 9.42 1.77 -13.11
N GLY A 22 8.84 2.69 -13.87
CA GLY A 22 7.60 2.46 -14.62
C GLY A 22 6.31 2.57 -13.80
N LEU A 23 6.38 2.95 -12.52
CA LEU A 23 5.18 3.29 -11.75
C LEU A 23 4.75 4.77 -11.94
N PRO A 24 3.46 5.08 -11.72
CA PRO A 24 2.98 6.47 -11.64
C PRO A 24 3.71 7.27 -10.56
N GLU A 25 3.48 8.59 -10.55
CA GLU A 25 3.96 9.44 -9.44
C GLU A 25 3.51 8.90 -8.08
N LYS A 26 4.38 9.03 -7.09
CA LYS A 26 4.20 8.43 -5.76
C LYS A 26 2.89 8.83 -5.08
N GLU A 27 2.47 10.09 -5.24
CA GLU A 27 1.18 10.58 -4.73
C GLU A 27 0.00 9.80 -5.33
N ASN A 28 0.03 9.54 -6.64
CA ASN A 28 -1.02 8.77 -7.32
C ASN A 28 -1.06 7.31 -6.84
N ILE A 29 0.09 6.71 -6.53
CA ILE A 29 0.15 5.35 -5.97
C ILE A 29 -0.47 5.34 -4.57
N ILE A 30 -0.07 6.29 -3.71
CA ILE A 30 -0.58 6.40 -2.34
C ILE A 30 -2.09 6.57 -2.35
N ASN A 31 -2.62 7.48 -3.16
CA ASN A 31 -4.06 7.70 -3.27
C ASN A 31 -4.80 6.43 -3.73
N ARG A 32 -4.31 5.74 -4.77
CA ARG A 32 -4.92 4.49 -5.25
C ARG A 32 -4.88 3.36 -4.22
N VAL A 33 -3.81 3.27 -3.45
CA VAL A 33 -3.69 2.27 -2.38
C VAL A 33 -4.70 2.58 -1.26
N PHE A 34 -4.82 3.84 -0.84
CA PHE A 34 -5.81 4.20 0.18
C PHE A 34 -7.25 4.08 -0.33
N ASP A 35 -7.55 4.48 -1.57
CA ASP A 35 -8.84 4.25 -2.22
C ASP A 35 -9.21 2.77 -2.20
N HIS A 36 -8.23 1.88 -2.43
CA HIS A 36 -8.44 0.45 -2.31
C HIS A 36 -8.67 0.04 -0.85
N LEU A 37 -7.76 0.33 0.08
CA LEU A 37 -7.86 -0.15 1.45
C LEU A 37 -9.11 0.36 2.18
N LEU A 38 -9.55 1.59 1.90
CA LEU A 38 -10.67 2.23 2.59
C LEU A 38 -12.05 1.71 2.19
N VAL A 39 -12.17 0.94 1.10
CA VAL A 39 -13.44 0.28 0.72
C VAL A 39 -13.87 -0.72 1.79
N SER A 40 -12.93 -1.48 2.37
CA SER A 40 -13.20 -2.42 3.47
C SER A 40 -11.94 -2.56 4.32
N PRO A 41 -11.69 -1.63 5.26
CA PRO A 41 -10.42 -1.51 5.96
C PRO A 41 -9.95 -2.78 6.68
N VAL A 42 -10.88 -3.54 7.25
CA VAL A 42 -10.56 -4.77 7.98
C VAL A 42 -10.26 -5.91 7.00
N GLU A 43 -11.13 -6.14 6.02
CA GLU A 43 -10.95 -7.23 5.04
C GLU A 43 -9.73 -6.99 4.16
N ARG A 44 -9.44 -5.73 3.81
CA ARG A 44 -8.26 -5.33 3.03
C ARG A 44 -7.03 -5.06 3.88
N ARG A 45 -7.09 -5.38 5.18
CA ARG A 45 -5.91 -5.40 6.09
C ARG A 45 -5.19 -4.06 6.20
N LEU A 46 -5.96 -2.96 6.22
CA LEU A 46 -5.42 -1.60 6.42
C LEU A 46 -4.53 -1.51 7.68
N PRO A 47 -4.90 -2.07 8.86
CA PRO A 47 -4.03 -2.02 10.03
C PRO A 47 -2.66 -2.68 9.80
N ASP A 48 -2.60 -3.83 9.13
CA ASP A 48 -1.35 -4.50 8.78
C ASP A 48 -0.50 -3.63 7.84
N VAL A 49 -1.11 -3.00 6.84
CA VAL A 49 -0.41 -2.13 5.89
C VAL A 49 0.18 -0.92 6.62
N LEU A 50 -0.60 -0.26 7.48
CA LEU A 50 -0.13 0.89 8.27
C LEU A 50 0.98 0.49 9.25
N GLN A 51 0.90 -0.71 9.85
CA GLN A 51 1.96 -1.23 10.70
C GLN A 51 3.26 -1.46 9.91
N ASN A 52 3.17 -1.98 8.69
CA ASN A 52 4.36 -2.13 7.82
C ASN A 52 4.93 -0.78 7.39
N LEU A 53 4.08 0.20 7.05
CA LEU A 53 4.51 1.57 6.75
C LEU A 53 5.25 2.21 7.93
N LEU A 54 4.72 2.06 9.14
CA LEU A 54 5.37 2.56 10.35
C LEU A 54 6.77 1.95 10.51
N LEU A 55 6.89 0.63 10.33
CA LEU A 55 8.18 -0.06 10.41
C LEU A 55 9.16 0.44 9.34
N ILE A 56 8.70 0.61 8.10
CA ILE A 56 9.54 1.13 7.00
C ILE A 56 10.00 2.56 7.29
N SER A 57 9.12 3.42 7.84
CA SER A 57 9.44 4.83 8.13
C SER A 57 10.48 5.02 9.25
N GLN A 58 10.73 3.96 10.03
CA GLN A 58 11.69 3.95 11.13
C GLN A 58 13.06 3.40 10.72
N MET A 59 13.22 2.98 9.46
CA MET A 59 14.46 2.45 8.90
C MET A 59 15.36 3.53 8.32
#